data_AF-A0A2E2TPB9-F1
#
_entry.id   AF-A0A2E2TPB9-F1
#
_cell.length_a   1.000
_cell.length_b   1.000
_cell.length_c   1.000
_cell.angle_alpha   90.00
_cell.angle_beta   90.00
_cell.angle_gamma   90.00
#
_symmetry.space_group_name_H-M   'P 1'
#
loop_
_entity.id
_entity.type
_entity.pdbx_description
1 polymer ?
#
loop_
_entity_poly.entity_id
_entity_poly.type
_entity_poly.pdbx_seq_one_letter_code
_entity_poly.pdbx_strand_id
1 'polypeptide(L)'
;MKGGLHMVTFILLVIGGLNWGLELFGVGVGRFVPEIVAQIIYALVALSAIYEIATHKKSCRNCGNGGGAPAAPAGNPGGGM
;
A
#
# COMPACT_ATOMS: atom_id res chain seq x y z
N MET A 1 8.28 9.73 1.23
CA MET A 1 8.11 10.38 2.55
C MET A 1 8.55 9.40 3.63
N LYS A 2 9.21 9.85 4.71
CA LYS A 2 9.74 8.95 5.75
C LYS A 2 8.60 8.24 6.49
N GLY A 3 8.47 6.93 6.32
CA GLY A 3 7.84 5.94 7.22
C GLY A 3 6.34 6.06 7.54
N GLY A 4 5.89 7.18 8.12
CA GLY A 4 4.56 7.30 8.71
C GLY A 4 3.45 7.53 7.70
N LEU A 5 3.58 8.55 6.85
CA LEU A 5 2.49 8.95 5.94
C LEU A 5 2.15 7.87 4.91
N HIS A 6 3.16 7.14 4.42
CA HIS A 6 3.01 6.03 3.47
C HIS A 6 2.18 4.88 4.06
N MET A 7 2.43 4.52 5.33
CA MET A 7 1.69 3.42 5.94
C MET A 7 0.26 3.86 6.31
N VAL A 8 0.07 5.13 6.68
CA VAL A 8 -1.27 5.70 6.89
C VAL A 8 -2.06 5.70 5.58
N THR A 9 -1.54 6.23 4.48
CA THR A 9 -2.25 6.22 3.18
C THR A 9 -2.56 4.81 2.69
N PHE A 10 -1.63 3.87 2.88
CA PHE A 10 -1.85 2.46 2.54
C PHE A 10 -2.96 1.81 3.38
N ILE A 11 -2.98 2.04 4.70
CA ILE A 11 -4.03 1.51 5.58
C ILE A 11 -5.39 2.11 5.22
N LEU A 12 -5.48 3.43 5.02
CA LEU A 12 -6.74 4.07 4.61
C LEU A 12 -7.24 3.51 3.27
N LEU A 13 -6.34 3.23 2.33
CA LEU A 13 -6.66 2.61 1.06
C LEU A 13 -7.20 1.18 1.22
N VAL A 14 -6.55 0.37 2.06
CA VAL A 14 -6.98 -1.00 2.34
C VAL A 14 -8.38 -1.00 2.98
N ILE A 15 -8.60 -0.16 4.00
CA ILE A 15 -9.91 -0.03 4.66
C ILE A 15 -10.98 0.46 3.67
N GLY A 16 -10.68 1.48 2.88
CA GLY A 16 -11.60 2.01 1.86
C GLY A 16 -11.94 0.98 0.79
N GLY A 17 -10.94 0.23 0.30
CA GLY A 17 -11.14 -0.86 -0.67
C GLY A 17 -11.94 -2.04 -0.10
N LEU A 18 -11.68 -2.42 1.15
CA LEU A 18 -12.47 -3.43 1.87
C LEU A 18 -13.93 -2.99 2.04
N ASN A 19 -14.19 -1.74 2.43
CA ASN A 19 -15.56 -1.22 2.50
C ASN A 19 -16.23 -1.24 1.12
N TRP A 20 -15.52 -0.89 0.05
CA TRP A 20 -16.08 -0.93 -1.29
C TRP A 20 -16.41 -2.37 -1.74
N GLY A 21 -15.60 -3.36 -1.33
CA GLY A 21 -15.95 -4.77 -1.45
C GLY A 21 -17.24 -5.12 -0.69
N LEU A 22 -17.42 -4.60 0.52
CA LEU A 22 -18.65 -4.78 1.32
C LEU A 22 -19.87 -4.10 0.69
N GLU A 23 -19.70 -2.97 -0.01
CA GLU A 23 -20.78 -2.33 -0.77
C GLU A 23 -21.33 -3.21 -1.89
N LEU A 24 -20.49 -4.03 -2.53
CA LEU A 24 -20.95 -5.00 -3.54
C LEU A 24 -21.93 -6.03 -2.97
N PHE A 25 -21.85 -6.31 -1.66
CA PHE A 25 -22.75 -7.20 -0.94
C PHE A 25 -23.90 -6.45 -0.26
N GLY A 26 -24.05 -5.14 -0.52
CA GLY A 26 -25.06 -4.29 0.11
C GLY A 26 -24.85 -4.08 1.61
N VAL A 27 -23.65 -4.40 2.13
CA VAL A 27 -23.34 -4.31 3.56
C VAL A 27 -22.34 -3.22 3.94
N GLY A 28 -21.93 -2.38 2.99
CA GLY A 28 -20.97 -1.31 3.24
C GLY A 28 -21.51 -0.19 4.14
N VAL A 29 -20.62 0.72 4.52
CA VAL A 29 -20.89 1.83 5.43
C VAL A 29 -21.62 2.99 4.74
N GLY A 30 -21.59 3.06 3.41
CA GLY A 30 -22.23 4.12 2.61
C GLY A 30 -23.72 4.28 2.90
N ARG A 31 -24.42 3.19 3.25
CA ARG A 31 -25.85 3.24 3.64
C ARG A 31 -26.15 3.99 4.93
N PHE A 32 -25.16 4.23 5.78
CA PHE A 32 -25.33 4.97 7.05
C PHE A 32 -25.06 6.47 6.89
N VAL A 33 -24.61 6.91 5.73
CA VAL A 33 -24.28 8.32 5.45
C VAL A 33 -25.10 8.85 4.28
N PRO A 34 -25.32 10.18 4.18
CA PRO A 34 -25.96 10.76 3.00
C PRO A 34 -25.16 10.44 1.72
N GLU A 35 -25.86 10.21 0.61
CA GLU A 35 -25.27 9.83 -0.68
C GLU A 35 -24.12 10.75 -1.11
N ILE A 36 -24.30 12.07 -0.97
CA ILE A 36 -23.26 13.06 -1.31
C ILE A 36 -21.99 12.89 -0.48
N VAL A 37 -22.13 12.50 0.79
CA VAL A 37 -20.98 12.27 1.70
C VAL A 37 -20.27 10.98 1.29
N ALA A 38 -21.01 9.91 0.98
CA ALA A 38 -20.43 8.67 0.47
C ALA A 38 -19.61 8.89 -0.81
N GLN A 39 -20.15 9.65 -1.76
CA GLN A 39 -19.49 9.98 -3.02
C GLN A 39 -18.17 10.74 -2.80
N ILE A 40 -18.15 11.72 -1.89
CA ILE A 40 -16.94 12.46 -1.53
C ILE A 40 -15.89 11.50 -0.94
N ILE A 41 -16.29 10.63 0.00
CA ILE A 41 -15.39 9.65 0.61
C ILE A 41 -14.81 8.73 -0.46
N TYR A 42 -15.63 8.20 -1.38
CA TYR A 42 -15.17 7.33 -2.46
C TYR A 42 -14.21 8.05 -3.41
N ALA A 43 -14.46 9.31 -3.75
CA ALA A 43 -13.54 10.10 -4.54
C ALA A 43 -12.18 10.29 -3.83
N LEU A 44 -12.19 10.59 -2.53
CA LEU A 44 -10.97 10.73 -1.73
C LEU A 44 -10.19 9.41 -1.62
N VAL A 45 -10.88 8.28 -1.45
CA VAL A 45 -10.26 6.95 -1.44
C VAL A 45 -9.63 6.62 -2.80
N ALA A 46 -10.33 6.89 -3.91
CA ALA A 46 -9.80 6.68 -5.26
C ALA A 46 -8.56 7.55 -5.54
N LEU A 47 -8.59 8.83 -5.16
CA LEU A 47 -7.44 9.73 -5.27
C LEU A 47 -6.26 9.25 -4.41
N SER A 48 -6.53 8.77 -3.20
CA SER A 48 -5.51 8.18 -2.32
C SER A 48 -4.86 6.95 -2.96
N ALA A 49 -5.64 6.14 -3.68
CA ALA A 49 -5.13 4.98 -4.41
C ALA A 49 -4.24 5.32 -5.59
N ILE A 50 -4.65 6.30 -6.39
CA ILE A 50 -3.80 6.79 -7.47
C ILE A 50 -2.49 7.36 -6.91
N TYR A 51 -2.57 8.14 -5.83
CA TYR A 51 -1.39 8.73 -5.20
C TYR A 51 -0.45 7.67 -4.61
N GLU A 52 -0.99 6.67 -3.91
CA GLU A 52 -0.22 5.57 -3.36
C GLU A 52 0.49 4.83 -4.49
N ILE A 53 -0.22 4.37 -5.53
CA ILE A 53 0.38 3.69 -6.69
C ILE A 53 1.49 4.52 -7.35
N ALA A 54 1.25 5.82 -7.58
CA ALA A 54 2.19 6.72 -8.23
C ALA A 54 3.47 6.98 -7.39
N THR A 55 3.37 6.91 -6.06
CA THR A 55 4.47 7.25 -5.15
C THR A 55 5.05 6.05 -4.40
N HIS A 56 4.42 4.87 -4.51
CA HIS A 56 4.72 3.66 -3.74
C HIS A 56 6.18 3.23 -3.90
N LYS A 57 6.65 3.06 -5.15
CA LYS A 57 8.01 2.59 -5.44
C LYS A 57 9.10 3.54 -4.95
N LYS A 58 8.81 4.85 -4.86
CA LYS A 58 9.73 5.87 -4.34
C LYS A 58 9.70 5.95 -2.81
N SER A 59 8.59 5.54 -2.18
CA SER A 59 8.35 5.66 -0.74
C SER A 59 8.58 4.37 0.04
N CYS A 60 8.47 3.22 -0.62
CA CYS A 60 8.66 1.91 -0.01
C CYS A 60 10.10 1.42 -0.19
N ARG A 61 10.83 1.27 0.92
CA ARG A 61 12.21 0.76 0.97
C ARG A 61 12.34 -0.66 0.40
N ASN A 62 11.31 -1.49 0.53
CA ASN A 62 11.34 -2.89 0.12
C ASN A 62 10.92 -3.10 -1.35
N CYS A 63 10.21 -2.15 -1.97
CA CYS A 63 9.74 -2.28 -3.36
C CYS A 63 10.69 -1.65 -4.39
N GLY A 64 11.71 -0.89 -3.94
CA GLY A 64 12.73 -0.29 -4.79
C GLY A 64 14.03 -1.10 -4.91
N ASN A 65 14.33 -1.96 -3.93
CA ASN A 65 15.50 -2.82 -3.97
C ASN A 65 15.12 -4.13 -4.64
N GLY A 66 15.48 -4.29 -5.92
CA GLY A 66 15.33 -5.56 -6.64
C GLY A 66 15.77 -6.72 -5.75
N GLY A 67 14.98 -7.79 -5.76
CA GLY A 67 15.09 -8.94 -4.86
C GLY A 67 16.55 -9.22 -4.53
N GLY A 68 16.89 -9.08 -3.25
CA GLY A 68 18.24 -9.36 -2.77
C GLY A 68 18.58 -10.78 -3.22
N ALA A 69 19.50 -10.88 -4.17
CA ALA A 69 20.14 -12.15 -4.48
C ALA A 69 20.60 -12.75 -3.14
N PRO A 70 20.38 -14.05 -2.89
CA PRO A 70 20.92 -14.67 -1.69
C PRO A 70 22.41 -14.38 -1.66
N ALA A 71 22.90 -13.85 -0.54
CA ALA A 71 24.30 -13.56 -0.33
C ALA A 71 25.10 -14.80 -0.72
N ALA A 72 25.92 -14.68 -1.76
CA ALA A 72 26.85 -15.74 -2.11
C ALA A 72 27.69 -16.06 -0.86
N PRO A 73 27.84 -17.35 -0.49
CA PRO A 73 28.61 -17.70 0.70
C PRO A 73 30.04 -17.22 0.52
N ALA A 74 30.55 -16.50 1.53
CA ALA A 74 31.93 -16.02 1.55
C ALA A 74 32.88 -17.21 1.31
N GLY A 75 33.58 -17.20 0.19
CA GLY A 75 34.63 -18.16 -0.11
C GLY A 75 35.71 -18.08 0.96
N ASN A 76 35.96 -19.19 1.64
CA ASN A 76 36.98 -19.36 2.67
C ASN A 76 38.38 -19.04 2.09
N PRO A 77 39.18 -18.11 2.67
CA PRO A 77 40.55 -17.86 2.25
C PRO A 77 41.47 -18.94 2.85
N GLY A 78 41.30 -20.18 2.41
CA GLY A 78 42.12 -21.33 2.80
C GLY A 78 42.75 -21.97 1.58
N GLY A 79 43.81 -21.35 1.04
CA GLY A 79 44.55 -21.87 -0.10
C GLY A 79 45.98 -21.36 -0.10
N GLY A 80 46.88 -22.13 0.53
CA GLY A 80 48.32 -21.86 0.53
C GLY A 80 49.03 -22.71 1.57
N MET A 81 49.32 -23.95 1.20
CA MET A 81 50.48 -24.67 1.74
C MET A 81 51.71 -24.23 0.95
#